data_AF-V2YBX8-F1
#
_entry.id   AF-V2YBX8-F1
#
_cell.length_a   1.000
_cell.length_b   1.000
_cell.length_c   1.000
_cell.angle_alpha   90.00
_cell.angle_beta   90.00
_cell.angle_gamma   90.00
#
_symmetry.space_group_name_H-M   'P 1'
#
loop_
_entity.id
_entity.type
_entity.pdbx_description
1 polymer ?
#
loop_
_entity_poly.entity_id
_entity_poly.type
_entity_poly.pdbx_seq_one_letter_code
_entity_poly.pdbx_strand_id
1 'polypeptide(L)'
;MNNYQRPHSPFEDSAAQRLRRMGLTTEEGSPERDAMAVFGTIFAGQFFDDLCDYYQGYESVQSTIAQIFHTAEQADPKQKFLLICLQYDSIYRSLPDPVWWISGSPDFAELFAEDFLAHLRRLAETKE
;
A
#
# COMPACT_ATOMS: atom_id res chain seq x y z
N MET A 1 -17.41 -1.34 27.64
CA MET A 1 -17.23 -2.41 26.64
C MET A 1 -16.68 -1.74 25.40
N ASN A 2 -15.39 -1.87 25.12
CA ASN A 2 -14.85 -1.41 23.84
C ASN A 2 -15.47 -2.29 22.77
N ASN A 3 -16.34 -1.73 21.92
CA ASN A 3 -16.70 -2.34 20.66
C ASN A 3 -15.43 -2.33 19.80
N TYR A 4 -14.54 -3.29 20.03
CA TYR A 4 -13.54 -3.67 19.03
C TYR A 4 -14.32 -4.30 17.89
N GLN A 5 -14.90 -3.46 17.06
CA GLN A 5 -15.43 -3.86 15.78
C GLN A 5 -14.23 -4.44 15.03
N ARG A 6 -14.24 -5.77 14.81
CA ARG A 6 -13.13 -6.43 14.12
C ARG A 6 -12.90 -5.69 12.80
N PRO A 7 -11.65 -5.38 12.44
CA PRO A 7 -11.35 -4.88 11.10
C PRO A 7 -12.01 -5.82 10.10
N HIS A 8 -12.77 -5.25 9.16
CA HIS A 8 -13.47 -6.06 8.17
C HIS A 8 -12.46 -6.94 7.43
N SER A 9 -12.71 -8.25 7.41
CA SER A 9 -11.76 -9.20 6.83
C SER A 9 -11.66 -8.95 5.32
N PRO A 10 -10.46 -9.06 4.71
CA PRO A 10 -10.32 -9.04 3.26
C PRO A 10 -10.82 -10.34 2.61
N PHE A 11 -11.03 -11.40 3.40
CA PHE A 11 -11.46 -12.72 2.94
C PHE A 11 -12.94 -13.02 3.23
N GLU A 12 -13.72 -12.05 3.73
CA GLU A 12 -15.16 -12.25 3.96
C GLU A 12 -15.98 -12.04 2.69
N ASP A 13 -17.16 -12.65 2.62
CA ASP A 13 -18.06 -12.58 1.45
C ASP A 13 -18.42 -11.14 1.04
N SER A 14 -18.38 -10.20 1.99
CA SER A 14 -18.69 -8.79 1.76
C SER A 14 -17.51 -7.97 1.19
N ALA A 15 -16.31 -8.54 1.11
CA ALA A 15 -15.09 -7.84 0.71
C ALA A 15 -15.19 -7.26 -0.71
N ALA A 16 -15.68 -8.04 -1.68
CA ALA A 16 -15.87 -7.57 -3.05
C ALA A 16 -16.84 -6.37 -3.12
N GLN A 17 -17.93 -6.41 -2.35
CA GLN A 17 -18.88 -5.30 -2.29
C GLN A 17 -18.28 -4.06 -1.64
N ARG A 18 -17.36 -4.23 -0.68
CA ARG A 18 -16.62 -3.13 -0.06
C ARG A 18 -15.74 -2.42 -1.08
N LEU A 19 -14.95 -3.16 -1.85
CA LEU A 19 -14.11 -2.60 -2.92
C LEU A 19 -14.96 -1.89 -3.98
N ARG A 20 -16.14 -2.43 -4.33
CA ARG A 20 -17.10 -1.78 -5.23
C ARG A 20 -17.61 -0.45 -4.68
N ARG A 21 -17.96 -0.38 -3.38
CA ARG A 21 -18.39 0.87 -2.74
C ARG A 21 -17.28 1.94 -2.73
N MET A 22 -16.02 1.53 -2.76
CA MET A 22 -14.87 2.42 -2.85
C MET A 22 -14.56 2.87 -4.29
N GLY A 23 -15.25 2.31 -5.30
CA GLY A 23 -14.97 2.60 -6.70
C GLY A 23 -13.69 1.93 -7.22
N LEU A 24 -13.17 0.92 -6.52
CA LEU A 24 -11.92 0.23 -6.92
C LEU A 24 -12.17 -0.92 -7.91
N THR A 25 -13.43 -1.24 -8.22
CA THR A 25 -13.78 -2.36 -9.09
C THR A 25 -14.57 -1.91 -10.30
N THR A 26 -14.35 -2.58 -11.43
CA THR A 26 -15.22 -2.53 -12.61
C THR A 26 -16.59 -3.17 -12.34
N GLU A 27 -17.50 -3.12 -13.31
CA GLU A 27 -18.81 -3.79 -13.21
C GLU A 27 -18.63 -5.32 -13.09
N GLU A 28 -17.62 -5.87 -13.76
CA GLU A 28 -17.21 -7.27 -13.78
C GLU A 28 -16.48 -7.70 -12.49
N GLY A 29 -16.10 -6.76 -11.63
CA GLY A 29 -15.42 -7.02 -10.36
C GLY A 29 -13.90 -7.13 -10.46
N SER A 30 -13.31 -6.85 -11.62
CA SER A 30 -11.86 -6.69 -11.77
C SER A 30 -11.39 -5.33 -11.22
N PRO A 31 -10.08 -5.14 -10.94
CA PRO A 31 -9.56 -3.84 -10.51
C PRO A 31 -9.84 -2.75 -11.55
N GLU A 32 -10.39 -1.62 -11.11
CA GLU A 32 -10.50 -0.41 -11.92
C GLU A 32 -9.13 0.30 -11.92
N ARG A 33 -8.46 0.37 -13.07
CA ARG A 33 -7.02 0.67 -13.14
C ARG A 33 -6.71 2.11 -12.77
N ASP A 34 -7.53 3.07 -13.21
CA ASP A 34 -7.28 4.48 -12.95
C ASP A 34 -7.50 4.80 -11.46
N ALA A 35 -8.56 4.25 -10.88
CA ALA A 35 -8.84 4.34 -9.45
C ALA A 35 -7.72 3.67 -8.62
N MET A 36 -7.23 2.50 -9.04
CA MET A 36 -6.13 1.81 -8.36
C MET A 36 -4.81 2.59 -8.45
N ALA A 37 -4.53 3.25 -9.57
CA ALA A 37 -3.36 4.10 -9.70
C ALA A 37 -3.41 5.29 -8.72
N VAL A 38 -4.55 5.98 -8.64
CA VAL A 38 -4.76 7.04 -7.65
C VAL A 38 -4.63 6.49 -6.23
N PHE A 39 -5.24 5.34 -5.95
CA PHE A 39 -5.18 4.66 -4.66
C PHE A 39 -3.73 4.34 -4.24
N GLY A 40 -2.90 3.82 -5.15
CA GLY A 40 -1.48 3.58 -4.93
C GLY A 40 -0.71 4.87 -4.61
N THR A 41 -0.98 5.95 -5.35
CA THR A 41 -0.30 7.25 -5.12
C THR A 41 -0.63 7.85 -3.74
N ILE A 42 -1.90 7.77 -3.31
CA ILE A 42 -2.34 8.28 -2.01
C ILE A 42 -1.55 7.62 -0.88
N PHE A 43 -1.50 6.28 -0.88
CA PHE A 43 -0.83 5.55 0.20
C PHE A 43 0.69 5.60 0.12
N ALA A 44 1.27 5.74 -1.07
CA ALA A 44 2.70 5.99 -1.22
C ALA A 44 3.11 7.34 -0.62
N GLY A 45 2.32 8.40 -0.86
CA GLY A 45 2.53 9.71 -0.24
C GLY A 45 2.37 9.65 1.28
N GLN A 46 1.28 9.05 1.77
CA GLN A 46 1.08 8.88 3.21
C GLN A 46 2.22 8.08 3.87
N PHE A 47 2.68 7.00 3.24
CA PHE A 47 3.79 6.20 3.75
C PHE A 47 5.11 7.00 3.77
N PHE A 48 5.36 7.82 2.74
CA PHE A 48 6.53 8.69 2.71
C PHE A 48 6.50 9.68 3.88
N ASP A 49 5.36 10.32 4.13
CA ASP A 49 5.19 11.22 5.28
C ASP A 49 5.40 10.47 6.61
N ASP A 50 4.88 9.25 6.73
CA ASP A 50 5.10 8.40 7.90
C ASP A 50 6.58 8.06 8.12
N LEU A 51 7.37 7.86 7.06
CA LEU A 51 8.82 7.68 7.15
C LEU A 51 9.51 8.96 7.64
N CYS A 52 9.10 10.11 7.12
CA CYS A 52 9.62 11.42 7.53
C CYS A 52 9.31 11.72 9.01
N ASP A 53 8.12 11.35 9.49
CA ASP A 53 7.73 11.48 10.90
C ASP A 53 8.50 10.52 11.81
N TYR A 54 8.80 9.31 11.32
CA TYR A 54 9.48 8.28 12.09
C TYR A 54 10.99 8.53 12.24
N TYR A 55 11.64 8.94 11.16
CA TYR A 55 13.09 9.16 11.15
C TYR A 55 13.44 10.61 11.49
N GLN A 56 14.49 10.79 12.30
CA GLN A 56 14.96 12.13 12.68
C GLN A 56 15.70 12.88 11.55
N GLY A 57 16.00 12.21 10.43
CA GLY A 57 16.77 12.80 9.33
C GLY A 57 16.44 12.19 7.97
N TYR A 58 16.46 13.04 6.96
CA TYR A 58 16.10 12.68 5.58
C TYR A 58 17.03 11.62 4.97
N GLU A 59 18.30 11.55 5.38
CA GLU A 59 19.23 10.51 4.95
C GLU A 59 18.72 9.10 5.29
N SER A 60 18.12 8.92 6.47
CA SER A 60 17.53 7.64 6.87
C SER A 60 16.30 7.29 6.02
N VAL A 61 15.46 8.27 5.69
CA VAL A 61 14.32 8.08 4.78
C VAL A 61 14.82 7.62 3.40
N GLN A 62 15.83 8.30 2.84
CA GLN A 62 16.40 7.93 1.55
C GLN A 62 17.03 6.54 1.57
N SER A 63 17.77 6.20 2.63
CA SER A 63 18.37 4.87 2.79
C SER A 63 17.30 3.77 2.87
N THR A 64 16.23 4.00 3.63
CA THR A 64 15.11 3.04 3.72
C THR A 64 14.44 2.86 2.37
N ILE A 65 14.12 3.95 1.66
CA ILE A 65 13.51 3.87 0.34
C ILE A 65 14.42 3.15 -0.67
N ALA A 66 15.73 3.42 -0.65
CA ALA A 66 16.70 2.72 -1.50
C ALA A 66 16.72 1.21 -1.23
N GLN A 67 16.65 0.80 0.05
CA GLN A 67 16.59 -0.61 0.43
C GLN A 67 15.28 -1.27 -0.01
N ILE A 68 14.15 -0.56 0.09
CA ILE A 68 12.86 -1.02 -0.42
C ILE A 68 12.98 -1.33 -1.91
N PHE A 69 13.53 -0.41 -2.71
CA PHE A 69 13.68 -0.64 -4.15
C PHE A 69 14.64 -1.76 -4.48
N HIS A 70 15.78 -1.86 -3.78
CA HIS A 70 16.73 -2.95 -3.98
C HIS A 70 16.07 -4.33 -3.77
N THR A 71 15.17 -4.42 -2.80
CA THR A 71 14.43 -5.66 -2.48
C THR A 71 13.30 -5.89 -3.48
N ALA A 72 12.56 -4.85 -3.83
CA ALA A 72 11.43 -4.92 -4.76
C ALA A 72 11.84 -5.32 -6.19
N GLU A 73 13.05 -4.96 -6.63
CA GLU A 73 13.59 -5.32 -7.95
C GLU A 73 13.85 -6.83 -8.10
N GLN A 74 14.01 -7.54 -6.98
CA GLN A 74 14.25 -8.99 -6.94
C GLN A 74 12.98 -9.79 -6.58
N ALA A 75 11.91 -9.08 -6.21
CA ALA A 75 10.67 -9.65 -5.73
C ALA A 75 9.70 -9.95 -6.88
N ASP A 76 9.00 -11.07 -6.80
CA ASP A 76 7.82 -11.31 -7.65
C ASP A 76 6.67 -10.33 -7.29
N PRO A 77 5.66 -10.16 -8.15
CA PRO A 77 4.58 -9.20 -7.92
C PRO A 77 3.87 -9.36 -6.55
N LYS A 78 3.69 -10.61 -6.08
CA LYS A 78 3.03 -10.88 -4.79
C LYS A 78 3.91 -10.52 -3.62
N GLN A 79 5.21 -10.79 -3.75
CA GLN A 79 6.21 -10.43 -2.75
C GLN A 79 6.35 -8.92 -2.56
N LYS A 80 6.13 -8.11 -3.61
CA LYS A 80 6.16 -6.64 -3.50
C LYS A 80 5.10 -6.10 -2.52
N PHE A 81 3.89 -6.66 -2.54
CA PHE A 81 2.86 -6.25 -1.57
C PHE A 81 3.27 -6.60 -0.13
N LEU A 82 3.78 -7.82 0.09
CA LEU A 82 4.26 -8.24 1.40
C LEU A 82 5.43 -7.37 1.88
N LEU A 83 6.34 -6.98 0.97
CA LEU A 83 7.41 -6.05 1.28
C LEU A 83 6.86 -4.74 1.84
N ILE A 84 5.83 -4.15 1.19
CA ILE A 84 5.18 -2.92 1.68
C ILE A 84 4.61 -3.12 3.09
N CYS A 85 3.91 -4.24 3.34
CA CYS A 85 3.40 -4.56 4.68
C CYS A 85 4.52 -4.62 5.73
N LEU A 86 5.66 -5.22 5.41
CA LEU A 86 6.82 -5.28 6.30
C LEU A 86 7.42 -3.90 6.58
N GLN A 87 7.34 -2.97 5.62
CA GLN A 87 7.82 -1.60 5.84
C GLN A 87 6.89 -0.80 6.75
N TYR A 88 5.58 -1.00 6.68
CA TYR A 88 4.66 -0.44 7.66
C TYR A 88 4.96 -0.97 9.08
N ASP A 89 5.19 -2.28 9.20
CA ASP A 89 5.53 -2.91 10.48
C ASP A 89 6.86 -2.40 11.06
N SER A 90 7.87 -2.18 10.21
CA SER A 90 9.20 -1.72 10.64
C SER A 90 9.22 -0.31 11.26
N ILE A 91 8.21 0.52 10.96
CA ILE A 91 8.00 1.85 11.55
C ILE A 91 6.84 1.87 12.56
N TYR A 92 6.40 0.69 13.02
CA TYR A 92 5.31 0.51 13.99
C TYR A 92 3.97 1.13 13.56
N ARG A 93 3.71 1.20 12.25
CA ARG A 93 2.44 1.67 11.68
C ARG A 93 1.58 0.49 11.29
N SER A 94 0.29 0.56 11.61
CA SER A 94 -0.68 -0.39 11.05
C SER A 94 -0.88 -0.09 9.57
N LEU A 95 -1.04 -1.16 8.79
CA LEU A 95 -1.46 -1.02 7.39
C LEU A 95 -2.81 -0.28 7.34
N PRO A 96 -2.99 0.73 6.48
CA PRO A 96 -4.26 1.41 6.34
C PRO A 96 -5.38 0.44 5.98
N ASP A 97 -6.54 0.59 6.61
CA ASP A 97 -7.72 -0.28 6.41
C ASP A 97 -8.03 -0.53 4.91
N PRO A 98 -8.06 0.49 4.03
CA PRO A 98 -8.25 0.27 2.60
C PRO A 98 -7.21 -0.64 1.95
N VAL A 99 -5.93 -0.48 2.31
CA VAL A 99 -4.82 -1.30 1.79
C VAL A 99 -4.90 -2.72 2.34
N TRP A 100 -5.30 -2.87 3.60
CA TRP A 100 -5.61 -4.18 4.17
C TRP A 100 -6.74 -4.87 3.43
N TRP A 101 -7.82 -4.17 3.06
CA TRP A 101 -8.97 -4.78 2.40
C TRP A 101 -8.67 -5.33 1.00
N ILE A 102 -7.74 -4.72 0.26
CA ILE A 102 -7.35 -5.23 -1.07
C ILE A 102 -6.46 -6.48 -1.01
N SER A 103 -5.86 -6.78 0.15
CA SER A 103 -4.96 -7.94 0.32
C SER A 103 -5.64 -9.30 0.10
N GLY A 104 -6.98 -9.32 0.09
CA GLY A 104 -7.78 -10.52 -0.18
C GLY A 104 -7.78 -10.97 -1.64
N SER A 105 -7.28 -10.12 -2.55
CA SER A 105 -7.20 -10.44 -3.98
C SER A 105 -5.80 -10.15 -4.53
N PRO A 106 -5.10 -11.16 -5.07
CA PRO A 106 -3.78 -10.97 -5.68
C PRO A 106 -3.77 -9.89 -6.76
N ASP A 107 -4.79 -9.83 -7.62
CA ASP A 107 -4.84 -8.86 -8.72
C ASP A 107 -4.83 -7.40 -8.20
N PHE A 108 -5.50 -7.15 -7.08
CA PHE A 108 -5.51 -5.81 -6.46
C PHE A 108 -4.21 -5.53 -5.71
N ALA A 109 -3.70 -6.51 -4.97
CA ALA A 109 -2.47 -6.38 -4.20
C ALA A 109 -1.25 -6.14 -5.09
N GLU A 110 -1.16 -6.87 -6.21
CA GLU A 110 -0.10 -6.72 -7.21
C GLU A 110 -0.17 -5.35 -7.89
N LEU A 111 -1.36 -4.94 -8.37
CA LEU A 111 -1.52 -3.64 -9.03
C LEU A 111 -1.20 -2.47 -8.07
N PHE A 112 -1.70 -2.54 -6.84
CA PHE A 112 -1.39 -1.56 -5.80
C PHE A 112 0.10 -1.46 -5.55
N ALA A 113 0.80 -2.60 -5.39
CA ALA A 113 2.21 -2.59 -5.08
C ALA A 113 3.05 -1.93 -6.17
N GLU A 114 2.73 -2.15 -7.44
CA GLU A 114 3.41 -1.50 -8.57
C GLU A 114 3.18 0.02 -8.55
N ASP A 115 1.93 0.48 -8.45
CA ASP A 115 1.61 1.91 -8.47
C ASP A 115 2.17 2.65 -7.24
N PHE A 116 2.11 2.01 -6.07
CA PHE A 116 2.69 2.50 -4.83
C PHE A 116 4.20 2.69 -4.98
N LEU A 117 4.93 1.66 -5.40
CA LEU A 117 6.39 1.70 -5.55
C LEU A 117 6.80 2.70 -6.63
N ALA A 118 6.08 2.77 -7.74
CA ALA A 118 6.34 3.75 -8.79
C ALA A 118 6.17 5.19 -8.29
N HIS A 119 5.16 5.47 -7.47
CA HIS A 119 4.97 6.80 -6.90
C HIS A 119 5.98 7.13 -5.80
N LEU A 120 6.27 6.18 -4.90
CA LEU A 120 7.29 6.35 -3.87
C LEU A 120 8.67 6.67 -4.46
N ARG A 121 9.00 6.09 -5.62
CA ARG A 121 10.25 6.37 -6.34
C ARG A 121 10.33 7.84 -6.75
N ARG A 122 9.24 8.36 -7.33
CA ARG A 122 9.14 9.76 -7.75
C ARG A 122 9.27 10.73 -6.57
N LEU A 123 8.69 10.40 -5.43
CA LEU A 123 8.81 11.20 -4.21
C LEU A 123 10.26 11.25 -3.72
N ALA A 124 10.97 10.11 -3.71
CA ALA A 124 12.36 10.05 -3.29
C ALA A 124 13.34 10.78 -4.24
N GLU A 125 13.00 10.88 -5.53
CA GLU A 125 13.77 11.63 -6.54
C GLU A 125 13.49 13.13 -6.49
N THR A 126 12.33 13.53 -5.99
CA THR A 126 11.95 14.94 -5.84
C THR A 126 12.58 15.48 -4.57
N LYS A 127 13.72 16.16 -4.72
CA LYS A 127 14.35 16.92 -3.62
C LYS A 127 13.40 18.05 -3.22
N GLU A 128 12.83 17.98 -2.02
CA GLU A 128 12.36 19.19 -1.33
C GLU A 128 13.54 20.10 -0.97
#